data_AF-A0AAV8VLG2-F1
#
_entry.id   AF-A0AAV8VLG2-F1
#
_cell.length_a   1.000
_cell.length_b   1.000
_cell.length_c   1.000
_cell.angle_alpha   90.00
_cell.angle_beta   90.00
_cell.angle_gamma   90.00
#
_symmetry.space_group_name_H-M   'P 1'
#
loop_
_entity.id
_entity.type
_entity.pdbx_description
1 polymer ?
#
loop_
_entity_poly.entity_id
_entity_poly.type
_entity_poly.pdbx_seq_one_letter_code
_entity_poly.pdbx_strand_id
1 'polypeptide(L)'
;MKTHFKEKIQLVNELHKAARKNYPRRRTIIKGLDDLWQMDLAEMRQYAAQHRNILPEITKNYNGTIHRTTGYKPRDVNKSNEEAILKSAYSYIKIMGKPKFKVGDIVRVSKSKHVFEKSYKPNWTTELFKIVKVQITNPITYLLEDMQEHPIRGGFYEEELQKTSNPDIYLVEKVLKRKGKKVYVRWLGLNEAHNSWIDVTNVI
;
A
#
# COMPACT_ATOMS: atom_id res chain seq x y z
N MET A 1 -13.32 -6.97 -36.19
CA MET A 1 -13.47 -7.94 -35.08
C MET A 1 -12.15 -8.44 -34.47
N LYS A 2 -11.07 -8.68 -35.24
CA LYS A 2 -9.78 -9.19 -34.69
C LYS A 2 -8.92 -8.17 -33.92
N THR A 3 -9.11 -6.87 -34.13
CA THR A 3 -8.23 -5.82 -33.63
C THR A 3 -8.23 -5.67 -32.10
N HIS A 4 -9.40 -5.80 -31.46
CA HIS A 4 -9.51 -5.56 -30.02
C HIS A 4 -9.33 -6.79 -29.13
N PHE A 5 -9.21 -7.99 -29.73
CA PHE A 5 -9.03 -9.22 -28.96
C PHE A 5 -7.70 -9.21 -28.18
N LYS A 6 -6.65 -8.65 -28.79
CA LYS A 6 -5.33 -8.50 -28.16
C LYS A 6 -5.37 -7.55 -26.95
N GLU A 7 -6.07 -6.43 -27.08
CA GLU A 7 -6.25 -5.44 -26.00
C GLU A 7 -7.00 -6.05 -24.81
N LYS A 8 -8.04 -6.86 -25.07
CA LYS A 8 -8.77 -7.60 -24.04
C LYS A 8 -7.87 -8.58 -23.28
N ILE A 9 -7.10 -9.40 -23.99
CA ILE A 9 -6.16 -10.35 -23.36
C ILE A 9 -5.14 -9.59 -22.52
N GLN A 10 -4.58 -8.51 -23.05
CA GLN A 10 -3.60 -7.70 -22.33
C GLN A 10 -4.19 -7.10 -21.05
N LEU A 11 -5.41 -6.56 -21.09
CA LEU A 11 -6.09 -6.04 -19.92
C LEU A 11 -6.34 -7.14 -18.86
N VAL A 12 -6.80 -8.31 -19.28
CA VAL A 12 -7.01 -9.45 -18.38
C VAL A 12 -5.70 -9.87 -17.70
N ASN A 13 -4.60 -9.96 -18.48
CA ASN A 13 -3.27 -10.26 -17.96
C ASN A 13 -2.77 -9.20 -16.98
N GLU A 14 -3.02 -7.92 -17.28
CA GLU A 14 -2.67 -6.82 -16.38
C GLU A 14 -3.42 -6.93 -15.04
N LEU A 15 -4.72 -7.20 -15.06
CA LEU A 15 -5.55 -7.29 -13.85
C LEU A 15 -5.25 -8.52 -12.98
N HIS A 16 -4.84 -9.64 -13.58
CA HIS A 16 -4.53 -10.88 -12.87
C HIS A 16 -3.04 -11.06 -12.57
N LYS A 17 -2.19 -10.12 -13.00
CA LYS A 17 -0.76 -10.14 -12.67
C LYS A 17 -0.56 -10.28 -11.16
N ALA A 18 0.42 -11.06 -10.74
CA ALA A 18 0.71 -11.22 -9.32
C ALA A 18 1.12 -9.87 -8.70
N ALA A 19 0.41 -9.46 -7.64
CA ALA A 19 0.79 -8.31 -6.82
C ALA A 19 1.69 -8.77 -5.67
N ARG A 20 2.79 -8.06 -5.43
CA ARG A 20 3.74 -8.41 -4.38
C ARG A 20 3.17 -7.99 -3.03
N LYS A 21 3.11 -8.92 -2.07
CA LYS A 21 2.60 -8.65 -0.71
C LYS A 21 3.69 -8.21 0.28
N ASN A 22 4.87 -8.82 0.14
CA ASN A 22 6.00 -8.59 1.05
C ASN A 22 7.08 -7.79 0.32
N TYR A 23 7.24 -6.53 0.71
CA TYR A 23 8.22 -5.60 0.17
C TYR A 23 8.70 -4.67 1.28
N PRO A 24 9.88 -4.03 1.12
CA PRO A 24 10.34 -3.03 2.05
C PRO A 24 9.32 -1.90 2.15
N ARG A 25 8.93 -1.55 3.37
CA ARG A 25 8.10 -0.38 3.66
C ARG A 25 8.87 0.57 4.56
N ARG A 26 8.37 1.80 4.70
CA ARG A 26 8.97 2.76 5.61
C ARG A 26 8.98 2.16 7.00
N ARG A 27 10.17 2.05 7.59
CA ARG A 27 10.31 1.65 9.00
C ARG A 27 9.91 2.81 9.89
N THR A 28 9.36 2.49 11.05
CA THR A 28 9.21 3.46 12.14
C THR A 28 10.61 3.89 12.58
N ILE A 29 10.86 5.20 12.58
CA ILE A 29 12.08 5.78 13.11
C ILE A 29 11.78 6.15 14.55
N ILE A 30 12.51 5.52 15.48
CA ILE A 30 12.46 5.86 16.90
C ILE A 30 13.46 7.00 17.09
N LYS A 31 13.02 8.10 17.71
CA LYS A 31 13.81 9.32 17.86
C LYS A 31 14.56 9.36 19.18
N GLY A 32 14.06 8.66 20.20
CA GLY A 32 14.72 8.50 21.49
C GLY A 32 14.56 7.09 22.04
N LEU A 33 15.37 6.73 23.02
CA LEU A 33 15.34 5.40 23.63
C LEU A 33 13.95 5.01 24.16
N ASP A 34 13.24 5.99 24.72
CA ASP A 34 11.92 5.80 25.33
C ASP A 34 10.81 5.50 24.31
N ASP A 35 10.93 5.87 23.03
CA ASP A 35 9.84 5.61 22.08
C ASP A 35 9.68 4.10 21.84
N LEU A 36 10.77 3.34 21.95
CA LEU A 36 10.74 1.88 21.80
C LEU A 36 10.11 1.23 23.04
N TRP A 37 10.52 1.64 24.24
CA TRP A 37 10.01 1.06 25.48
C TRP A 37 8.59 1.49 25.81
N GLN A 38 8.19 2.72 25.47
CA GLN A 38 6.81 3.17 25.61
C GLN A 38 5.85 2.34 24.75
N MET A 39 6.28 1.89 23.57
CA MET A 39 5.49 0.99 22.75
C MET A 39 5.26 -0.35 23.45
N ASP A 40 6.31 -0.97 23.99
CA ASP A 40 6.20 -2.25 24.70
C ASP A 40 5.36 -2.11 25.99
N LEU A 41 5.54 -1.01 26.74
CA LEU A 41 4.74 -0.71 27.93
C LEU A 41 3.25 -0.48 27.59
N ALA A 42 2.95 0.12 26.44
CA ALA A 42 1.57 0.32 25.99
C ALA A 42 0.86 -1.03 25.74
N GLU A 43 1.56 -2.02 25.19
CA GLU A 43 1.06 -3.38 25.01
C GLU A 43 0.75 -4.07 26.35
N MET A 44 1.57 -3.81 27.38
CA MET A 44 1.41 -4.40 28.72
C MET A 44 0.22 -3.84 29.52
N ARG A 45 -0.32 -2.67 29.16
CA ARG A 45 -1.45 -2.05 29.90
C ARG A 45 -2.70 -2.92 29.93
N GLN A 46 -2.95 -3.71 28.88
CA GLN A 46 -4.11 -4.60 28.80
C GLN A 46 -4.06 -5.75 29.84
N TYR A 47 -2.86 -6.18 30.21
CA TYR A 47 -2.63 -7.29 31.14
C TYR A 47 -2.50 -6.83 32.60
N ALA A 48 -2.26 -5.53 32.82
CA ALA A 48 -1.98 -4.96 34.14
C ALA A 48 -3.15 -5.09 35.14
N ALA A 49 -4.40 -5.05 34.65
CA ALA A 49 -5.58 -5.15 35.50
C ALA A 49 -5.80 -6.59 36.04
N GLN A 50 -5.46 -7.60 35.24
CA GLN A 50 -5.73 -9.01 35.55
C GLN A 50 -4.58 -9.69 36.30
N HIS A 51 -3.34 -9.17 36.19
CA HIS A 51 -2.16 -9.91 36.65
C HIS A 51 -1.19 -9.11 37.52
N ARG A 52 -1.70 -8.32 38.48
CA ARG A 52 -0.85 -7.50 39.37
C ARG A 52 0.29 -8.28 40.05
N ASN A 53 0.08 -9.55 40.36
CA ASN A 53 1.07 -10.39 41.04
C ASN A 53 2.21 -10.89 40.14
N ILE A 54 2.02 -10.91 38.80
CA ILE A 54 3.05 -11.39 37.85
C ILE A 54 3.83 -10.24 37.20
N LEU A 55 3.31 -9.01 37.25
CA LEU A 55 3.98 -7.82 36.69
C LEU A 55 5.43 -7.65 37.17
N PRO A 56 5.78 -7.90 38.46
CA PRO A 56 7.17 -7.82 38.92
C PRO A 56 8.09 -8.83 38.22
N GLU A 57 7.58 -10.03 37.93
CA GLU A 57 8.35 -11.07 37.24
C GLU A 57 8.53 -10.73 35.76
N ILE A 58 7.47 -10.29 35.08
CA ILE A 58 7.52 -9.89 33.67
C ILE A 58 8.47 -8.71 33.48
N THR A 59 8.38 -7.68 34.33
CA THR A 59 9.26 -6.51 34.24
C THR A 59 10.73 -6.88 34.51
N LYS A 60 10.99 -7.75 35.49
CA LYS A 60 12.36 -8.26 35.75
C LYS A 60 12.92 -9.01 34.55
N ASN A 61 12.11 -9.86 33.91
CA ASN A 61 12.51 -10.62 32.73
C ASN A 61 12.76 -9.69 31.55
N TYR A 62 11.82 -8.79 31.25
CA TYR A 62 11.93 -7.81 30.18
C TYR A 62 13.20 -6.95 30.32
N ASN A 63 13.41 -6.37 31.50
CA ASN A 63 14.59 -5.55 31.80
C ASN A 63 15.91 -6.33 31.73
N GLY A 64 15.87 -7.67 31.87
CA GLY A 64 17.01 -8.57 31.83
C GLY A 64 17.32 -9.18 30.46
N THR A 65 16.44 -9.01 29.47
CA THR A 65 16.57 -9.60 28.13
C THR A 65 17.18 -8.61 27.15
N ILE A 66 18.12 -9.08 26.33
CA ILE A 66 18.73 -8.26 25.28
C ILE A 66 17.71 -8.05 24.16
N HIS A 67 17.43 -6.79 23.83
CA HIS A 67 16.52 -6.46 22.75
C HIS A 67 17.22 -6.48 21.38
N ARG A 68 16.60 -7.10 20.36
CA ARG A 68 17.22 -7.34 19.04
C ARG A 68 17.60 -6.05 18.30
N THR A 69 16.79 -5.01 18.40
CA THR A 69 16.99 -3.76 17.65
C THR A 69 18.14 -2.93 18.23
N THR A 70 18.26 -2.89 19.55
CA THR A 70 19.29 -2.07 20.23
C THR A 70 20.55 -2.87 20.53
N GLY A 71 20.43 -4.19 20.73
CA GLY A 71 21.53 -5.04 21.18
C GLY A 71 21.81 -4.94 22.68
N TYR A 72 20.97 -4.25 23.45
CA TYR A 72 21.15 -4.03 24.90
C TYR A 72 19.95 -4.53 25.69
N LYS A 73 20.19 -4.83 26.97
CA LYS A 73 19.13 -5.02 27.96
C LYS A 73 18.56 -3.66 28.34
N PRO A 74 17.23 -3.50 28.50
CA PRO A 74 16.65 -2.21 28.86
C PRO A 74 17.29 -1.58 30.10
N ARG A 75 17.58 -2.38 31.13
CA ARG A 75 18.19 -1.90 32.38
C ARG A 75 19.64 -1.40 32.23
N ASP A 76 20.35 -1.81 31.18
CA ASP A 76 21.77 -1.49 30.97
C ASP A 76 21.95 -0.25 30.07
N VAL A 77 20.85 0.36 29.61
CA VAL A 77 20.90 1.55 28.76
C VAL A 77 20.93 2.83 29.60
N ASN A 78 21.78 3.78 29.21
CA ASN A 78 21.99 5.05 29.89
C ASN A 78 22.36 6.15 28.86
N LYS A 79 22.43 7.41 29.31
CA LYS A 79 22.72 8.56 28.41
C LYS A 79 24.08 8.46 27.70
N SER A 80 25.05 7.75 28.26
CA SER A 80 26.39 7.63 27.68
C SER A 80 26.47 6.63 26.51
N ASN A 81 25.65 5.58 26.53
CA ASN A 81 25.59 4.58 25.46
C ASN A 81 24.44 4.83 24.45
N GLU A 82 23.51 5.73 24.78
CA GLU A 82 22.37 6.10 23.95
C GLU A 82 22.74 6.47 22.52
N GLU A 83 23.73 7.35 22.34
CA GLU A 83 24.12 7.82 21.00
C GLU A 83 24.65 6.67 20.12
N ALA A 84 25.45 5.77 20.70
CA ALA A 84 25.95 4.59 20.00
C ALA A 84 24.81 3.62 19.62
N ILE A 85 23.84 3.44 20.52
CA ILE A 85 22.65 2.60 20.30
C ILE A 85 21.80 3.17 19.16
N LEU A 86 21.50 4.47 19.21
CA LEU A 86 20.71 5.15 18.18
C LEU A 86 21.44 5.13 16.84
N LYS A 87 22.75 5.40 16.80
CA LYS A 87 23.54 5.34 15.57
C LYS A 87 23.56 3.93 14.98
N SER A 88 23.71 2.90 15.81
CA SER A 88 23.65 1.51 15.36
C SER A 88 22.27 1.17 14.77
N ALA A 89 21.20 1.44 15.53
CA ALA A 89 19.82 1.14 15.15
C ALA A 89 19.35 1.91 13.89
N TYR A 90 19.80 3.16 13.71
CA TYR A 90 19.37 4.06 12.64
C TYR A 90 20.41 4.34 11.55
N SER A 91 21.56 3.65 11.56
CA SER A 91 22.60 3.76 10.51
C SER A 91 22.12 3.39 9.10
N TYR A 92 20.92 2.79 8.96
CA TYR A 92 20.45 2.17 7.73
C TYR A 92 19.91 3.14 6.67
N ILE A 93 20.04 4.48 6.78
CA ILE A 93 19.55 5.42 5.77
C ILE A 93 20.29 5.18 4.43
N LYS A 94 19.78 4.24 3.65
CA LYS A 94 20.29 3.85 2.35
C LYS A 94 19.81 4.90 1.36
N ILE A 95 20.77 5.54 0.69
CA ILE A 95 20.53 6.34 -0.50
C ILE A 95 19.74 5.47 -1.48
N MET A 96 18.60 5.98 -1.93
CA MET A 96 17.66 5.18 -2.70
C MET A 96 18.07 4.97 -4.13
N GLY A 97 17.61 3.83 -4.67
CA GLY A 97 17.61 3.58 -6.11
C GLY A 97 16.76 4.58 -6.88
N LYS A 98 16.85 4.50 -8.20
CA LYS A 98 16.09 5.35 -9.13
C LYS A 98 14.59 5.01 -9.09
N PRO A 99 13.67 5.99 -9.10
CA PRO A 99 12.24 5.72 -9.21
C PRO A 99 11.90 5.00 -10.51
N LYS A 100 11.08 3.96 -10.41
CA LYS A 100 10.60 3.20 -11.57
C LYS A 100 9.57 3.98 -12.40
N PHE A 101 8.69 4.73 -11.74
CA PHE A 101 7.63 5.48 -12.40
C PHE A 101 7.92 6.98 -12.41
N LYS A 102 7.27 7.69 -13.33
CA LYS A 102 7.39 9.14 -13.51
C LYS A 102 6.06 9.83 -13.28
N VAL A 103 6.13 11.13 -13.00
CA VAL A 103 4.94 11.99 -12.96
C VAL A 103 4.21 11.91 -14.31
N GLY A 104 2.89 11.77 -14.26
CA GLY A 104 2.02 11.59 -15.43
C GLY A 104 1.80 10.14 -15.87
N ASP A 105 2.54 9.16 -15.32
CA ASP A 105 2.26 7.76 -15.61
C ASP A 105 0.87 7.36 -15.07
N ILE A 106 0.11 6.62 -15.88
CA ILE A 106 -1.18 6.05 -15.49
C ILE A 106 -0.95 4.64 -14.95
N VAL A 107 -1.45 4.39 -13.74
CA VAL A 107 -1.21 3.19 -12.96
C VAL A 107 -2.49 2.63 -12.37
N ARG A 108 -2.46 1.34 -12.02
CA ARG A 108 -3.42 0.64 -11.18
C ARG A 108 -2.82 0.39 -9.82
N VAL A 109 -3.67 0.29 -8.81
CA VAL A 109 -3.29 0.01 -7.43
C VAL A 109 -3.55 -1.46 -7.10
N SER A 110 -2.70 -2.08 -6.31
CA SER A 110 -2.89 -3.46 -5.86
C SER A 110 -4.10 -3.56 -4.93
N LYS A 111 -4.93 -4.59 -5.09
CA LYS A 111 -6.05 -4.87 -4.20
C LYS A 111 -5.59 -5.56 -2.91
N SER A 112 -6.10 -5.07 -1.79
CA SER A 112 -6.01 -5.78 -0.52
C SER A 112 -6.95 -6.97 -0.54
N LYS A 113 -6.40 -8.18 -0.59
CA LYS A 113 -7.19 -9.41 -0.61
C LYS A 113 -7.49 -9.94 0.78
N HIS A 114 -8.73 -10.37 1.00
CA HIS A 114 -9.09 -11.08 2.23
C HIS A 114 -8.51 -12.51 2.24
N VAL A 115 -8.34 -13.11 3.42
CA VAL A 115 -7.74 -14.46 3.60
C VAL A 115 -8.49 -15.52 2.77
N PHE A 116 -9.81 -15.41 2.67
CA PHE A 116 -10.68 -16.34 1.95
C PHE A 116 -11.01 -15.91 0.51
N GLU A 117 -10.35 -14.87 0.00
CA GLU A 117 -10.63 -14.39 -1.34
C GLU A 117 -10.14 -15.37 -2.40
N LYS A 118 -11.00 -15.63 -3.40
CA LYS A 118 -10.70 -16.61 -4.45
C LYS A 118 -9.56 -16.11 -5.35
N SER A 119 -8.69 -17.03 -5.74
CA SER A 119 -7.51 -16.73 -6.57
C SER A 119 -7.85 -16.18 -7.96
N TYR A 120 -9.00 -16.55 -8.54
CA TYR A 120 -9.46 -16.06 -9.84
C TYR A 120 -9.91 -14.59 -9.82
N LYS A 121 -10.02 -13.95 -8.65
CA LYS A 121 -10.32 -12.51 -8.58
C LYS A 121 -9.08 -11.70 -8.97
N PRO A 122 -9.25 -10.57 -9.68
CA PRO A 122 -8.14 -9.67 -10.02
C PRO A 122 -7.31 -9.25 -8.81
N ASN A 123 -6.00 -9.10 -9.01
CA ASN A 123 -5.08 -8.59 -7.99
C ASN A 123 -4.94 -7.06 -8.01
N TRP A 124 -5.39 -6.41 -9.09
CA TRP A 124 -5.25 -4.96 -9.32
C TRP A 124 -6.61 -4.30 -9.47
N THR A 125 -6.70 -3.00 -9.15
CA THR A 125 -7.91 -2.19 -9.33
C THR A 125 -8.28 -2.08 -10.80
N THR A 126 -9.58 -1.97 -11.08
CA THR A 126 -10.07 -1.65 -12.43
C THR A 126 -9.99 -0.15 -12.70
N GLU A 127 -10.11 0.65 -11.64
CA GLU A 127 -9.85 2.09 -11.64
C GLU A 127 -8.38 2.41 -11.95
N LEU A 128 -8.21 3.47 -12.74
CA LEU A 128 -6.95 4.01 -13.18
C LEU A 128 -6.65 5.28 -12.39
N PHE A 129 -5.37 5.48 -12.09
CA PHE A 129 -4.88 6.62 -11.34
C PHE A 129 -3.69 7.23 -12.04
N LYS A 130 -3.47 8.52 -11.85
CA LYS A 130 -2.33 9.25 -12.41
C LYS A 130 -1.35 9.61 -11.31
N ILE A 131 -0.06 9.42 -11.58
CA ILE A 131 0.99 9.83 -10.65
C ILE A 131 1.17 11.35 -10.73
N VAL A 132 0.88 12.03 -9.61
CA VAL A 132 1.05 13.48 -9.48
C VAL A 132 2.46 13.82 -9.01
N LYS A 133 2.98 13.05 -8.06
CA LYS A 133 4.26 13.36 -7.41
C LYS A 133 5.01 12.10 -7.03
N VAL A 134 6.31 12.11 -7.33
CA VAL A 134 7.27 11.11 -6.84
C VAL A 134 7.94 11.69 -5.59
N GLN A 135 7.83 11.01 -4.46
CA GLN A 135 8.45 11.39 -3.21
C GLN A 135 9.67 10.51 -2.95
N ILE A 136 10.84 11.14 -2.86
CA ILE A 136 12.12 10.47 -2.60
C ILE A 136 12.27 10.23 -1.09
N THR A 137 11.37 9.44 -0.51
CA THR A 137 11.43 8.99 0.90
C THR A 137 12.00 7.59 0.99
N ASN A 138 12.38 7.05 2.15
CA ASN A 138 12.88 5.67 2.23
C ASN A 138 11.79 4.69 2.71
N PRO A 139 11.23 3.82 1.84
CA PRO A 139 11.42 3.69 0.39
C PRO A 139 10.56 4.67 -0.43
N ILE A 140 10.77 4.74 -1.76
CA ILE A 140 10.11 5.70 -2.67
C ILE A 140 8.59 5.56 -2.53
N THR A 141 7.91 6.70 -2.36
CA THR A 141 6.45 6.74 -2.38
C THR A 141 5.94 7.63 -3.50
N TYR A 142 4.74 7.33 -3.97
CA TYR A 142 4.07 8.03 -5.06
C TYR A 142 2.74 8.59 -4.55
N LEU A 143 2.42 9.83 -4.90
CA LEU A 143 1.11 10.41 -4.68
C LEU A 143 0.30 10.30 -5.97
N LEU A 144 -0.95 9.88 -5.81
CA LEU A 144 -1.85 9.59 -6.93
C LEU A 144 -3.04 10.55 -6.91
N GLU A 145 -3.61 10.78 -8.08
CA GLU A 145 -4.94 11.35 -8.29
C GLU A 145 -5.81 10.38 -9.10
N ASP A 146 -7.11 10.46 -8.93
CA ASP A 146 -8.06 9.80 -9.83
C ASP A 146 -8.06 10.46 -11.22
N MET A 147 -8.82 9.89 -12.17
CA MET A 147 -8.94 10.45 -13.52
C MET A 147 -9.80 11.73 -13.57
N GLN A 148 -10.39 12.17 -12.46
CA GLN A 148 -11.07 13.46 -12.31
C GLN A 148 -10.24 14.47 -11.49
N GLU A 149 -8.94 14.23 -11.33
CA GLU A 149 -8.00 15.12 -10.63
C GLU A 149 -8.25 15.26 -9.11
N HIS A 150 -8.98 14.32 -8.49
CA HIS A 150 -9.07 14.28 -7.03
C HIS A 150 -7.88 13.51 -6.44
N PRO A 151 -7.17 14.09 -5.47
CA PRO A 151 -6.02 13.43 -4.85
C PRO A 151 -6.44 12.23 -4.01
N ILE A 152 -5.76 11.10 -4.20
CA ILE A 152 -5.93 9.92 -3.38
C ILE A 152 -5.12 10.09 -2.09
N ARG A 153 -5.76 9.77 -0.96
CA ARG A 153 -5.12 9.86 0.34
C ARG A 153 -4.06 8.78 0.51
N GLY A 154 -2.87 9.19 0.96
CA GLY A 154 -1.75 8.30 1.26
C GLY A 154 -0.67 8.29 0.18
N GLY A 155 0.52 7.85 0.58
CA GLY A 155 1.63 7.58 -0.34
C GLY A 155 1.70 6.10 -0.66
N PHE A 156 1.78 5.77 -1.94
CA PHE A 156 1.82 4.40 -2.44
C PHE A 156 3.25 3.96 -2.68
N TYR A 157 3.57 2.71 -2.34
CA TYR A 157 4.85 2.11 -2.66
C TYR A 157 4.91 1.66 -4.12
N GLU A 158 6.11 1.50 -4.66
CA GLU A 158 6.31 1.04 -6.05
C GLU A 158 5.63 -0.31 -6.32
N GLU A 159 5.69 -1.24 -5.36
CA GLU A 159 5.13 -2.58 -5.47
C GLU A 159 3.60 -2.62 -5.45
N GLU A 160 2.98 -1.55 -4.96
CA GLU A 160 1.53 -1.36 -4.94
C GLU A 160 1.01 -0.80 -6.25
N LEU A 161 1.89 -0.45 -7.19
CA LEU A 161 1.57 0.20 -8.46
C LEU A 161 1.93 -0.66 -9.67
N GLN A 162 1.03 -0.63 -10.66
CA GLN A 162 1.24 -1.24 -11.96
C GLN A 162 0.86 -0.29 -13.06
N LYS A 163 1.83 0.11 -13.89
CA LYS A 163 1.59 0.91 -15.10
C LYS A 163 0.67 0.18 -16.07
N THR A 164 -0.34 0.89 -16.58
CA THR A 164 -1.25 0.38 -17.62
C THR A 164 -0.65 0.59 -19.01
N SER A 165 -0.86 -0.37 -19.90
CA SER A 165 -0.56 -0.18 -21.32
C SER A 165 -1.73 0.48 -22.08
N ASN A 166 -2.95 0.30 -21.55
CA ASN A 166 -4.19 0.77 -22.17
C ASN A 166 -4.93 1.72 -21.20
N PRO A 167 -4.65 3.03 -21.24
CA PRO A 167 -5.28 4.00 -20.34
C PRO A 167 -6.72 4.36 -20.75
N ASP A 168 -7.10 4.12 -22.00
CA ASP A 168 -8.41 4.53 -22.53
C ASP A 168 -9.50 3.45 -22.42
N ILE A 169 -9.16 2.27 -21.90
CA ILE A 169 -10.06 1.11 -21.84
C ILE A 169 -10.60 0.93 -20.43
N TYR A 170 -11.93 0.99 -20.32
CA TYR A 170 -12.68 0.78 -19.09
C TYR A 170 -13.56 -0.47 -19.19
N LEU A 171 -13.67 -1.21 -18.09
CA LEU A 171 -14.53 -2.39 -18.02
C LEU A 171 -15.97 -1.98 -17.68
N VAL A 172 -16.93 -2.52 -18.43
CA VAL A 172 -18.36 -2.37 -18.12
C VAL A 172 -18.77 -3.44 -17.13
N GLU A 173 -19.40 -3.04 -16.03
CA GLU A 173 -20.02 -3.97 -15.07
C GLU A 173 -21.38 -4.42 -15.58
N LYS A 174 -22.23 -3.45 -15.95
CA LYS A 174 -23.60 -3.72 -16.39
C LYS A 174 -24.11 -2.64 -17.33
N VAL A 175 -24.89 -3.06 -18.34
CA VAL A 175 -25.71 -2.15 -19.14
C VAL A 175 -27.02 -1.87 -18.40
N LEU A 176 -27.28 -0.61 -18.08
CA LEU A 176 -28.45 -0.17 -17.31
C LEU A 176 -29.64 0.15 -18.22
N LYS A 177 -29.42 0.86 -19.33
CA LYS A 177 -30.45 1.25 -20.30
C LYS A 177 -29.93 1.18 -21.73
N ARG A 178 -30.84 1.03 -22.70
CA ARG A 178 -30.54 1.08 -24.13
C ARG A 178 -31.46 2.10 -24.80
N LYS A 179 -30.92 2.94 -25.69
CA LYS A 179 -31.69 3.91 -26.47
C LYS A 179 -31.06 4.08 -27.86
N GLY A 180 -31.70 3.52 -28.88
CA GLY A 180 -31.17 3.53 -30.24
C GLY A 180 -29.80 2.88 -30.32
N LYS A 181 -28.81 3.60 -30.87
CA LYS A 181 -27.41 3.17 -30.98
C LYS A 181 -26.55 3.48 -29.74
N LYS A 182 -27.16 3.91 -28.63
CA LYS A 182 -26.44 4.23 -27.38
C LYS A 182 -26.87 3.31 -26.24
N VAL A 183 -25.93 3.03 -25.34
CA VAL A 183 -26.14 2.27 -24.11
C VAL A 183 -25.67 3.05 -22.90
N TYR A 184 -26.47 3.04 -21.83
CA TYR A 184 -26.11 3.63 -20.55
C TYR A 184 -25.49 2.56 -19.66
N VAL A 185 -24.24 2.76 -19.24
CA VAL A 185 -23.45 1.71 -18.59
C VAL A 185 -23.04 2.09 -17.18
N ARG A 186 -22.97 1.07 -16.32
CA ARG A 186 -22.23 1.08 -15.06
C ARG A 186 -20.82 0.58 -15.34
N TRP A 187 -19.82 1.39 -14.99
CA TRP A 187 -18.41 1.03 -15.11
C TRP A 187 -17.95 0.22 -13.89
N LEU A 188 -17.18 -0.82 -14.13
CA LEU A 188 -16.72 -1.74 -13.10
C LEU A 188 -15.71 -1.08 -12.17
N GLY A 189 -16.06 -0.99 -10.89
CA GLY A 189 -15.21 -0.40 -9.85
C GLY A 189 -15.28 1.12 -9.78
N LEU A 190 -16.22 1.77 -10.48
CA LEU A 190 -16.51 3.19 -10.33
C LEU A 190 -17.88 3.41 -9.70
N ASN A 191 -18.05 4.56 -9.06
CA ASN A 191 -19.30 4.96 -8.44
C ASN A 191 -20.38 5.31 -9.49
N GLU A 192 -21.63 5.39 -9.04
CA GLU A 192 -22.78 5.66 -9.92
C GLU A 192 -22.67 6.99 -10.67
N ALA A 193 -21.95 7.96 -10.11
CA ALA A 193 -21.69 9.27 -10.69
C ALA A 193 -20.98 9.19 -12.05
N HIS A 194 -20.24 8.11 -12.31
CA HIS A 194 -19.51 7.94 -13.57
C HIS A 194 -20.33 7.24 -14.66
N ASN A 195 -21.57 6.83 -14.37
CA ASN A 195 -22.42 6.19 -15.36
C ASN A 195 -22.66 7.12 -16.54
N SER A 196 -22.40 6.63 -17.75
CA SER A 196 -22.46 7.45 -18.95
C SER A 196 -23.10 6.71 -20.12
N TRP A 197 -23.58 7.48 -21.09
CA TRP A 197 -24.05 6.97 -22.37
C TRP A 197 -22.86 6.80 -23.31
N ILE A 198 -22.68 5.60 -23.84
CA ILE A 198 -21.67 5.28 -24.86
C ILE A 198 -22.34 4.77 -26.12
N ASP A 199 -21.67 4.95 -27.26
CA ASP A 199 -22.12 4.34 -28.51
C ASP A 199 -21.88 2.83 -28.46
N VAL A 200 -22.81 2.06 -29.03
CA VAL A 200 -22.70 0.60 -29.15
C VAL A 200 -21.44 0.21 -29.92
N THR A 201 -20.97 1.04 -30.86
CA THR A 201 -19.73 0.79 -31.61
C THR A 201 -18.47 0.81 -30.74
N ASN A 202 -18.52 1.51 -29.60
CA ASN A 202 -17.39 1.64 -28.68
C ASN A 202 -17.37 0.51 -27.64
N VAL A 203 -18.40 -0.34 -27.61
CA VAL A 203 -18.45 -1.52 -26.77
C VAL A 203 -17.73 -2.65 -27.49
N ILE A 204 -16.60 -3.06 -26.92
CA ILE A 204 -15.72 -4.08 -27.48
C ILE A 204 -16.10 -5.46 -26.95
#